data_AF-A0A6I7WW21-F1
#
_entry.id   AF-A0A6I7WW21-F1
#
_cell.length_a   1.000
_cell.length_b   1.000
_cell.length_c   1.000
_cell.angle_alpha   90.00
_cell.angle_beta   90.00
_cell.angle_gamma   90.00
#
_symmetry.space_group_name_H-M   'P 1'
#
loop_
_entity.id
_entity.type
_entity.pdbx_description
1 polymer ?
#
loop_
_entity_poly.entity_id
_entity_poly.type
_entity_poly.pdbx_seq_one_letter_code
_entity_poly.pdbx_strand_id
1 'polypeptide(L)'
;METQKAMLHISMAYMTKSHEKKSEILLKIANSHNKNNLNIRPHLYSLWLDSLVSAAKSINHDFDNNTEKLWRTCLQPGIDLMISRYQVV
;
A
#
# COMPACT_ATOMS: atom_id res chain seq x y z
N MET A 1 -5.79 17.54 5.35
CA MET A 1 -6.12 16.51 4.33
C MET A 1 -5.09 16.50 3.20
N GLU A 2 -4.65 17.66 2.67
CA GLU A 2 -3.69 17.73 1.56
C GLU A 2 -2.33 17.06 1.85
N THR A 3 -1.79 17.23 3.05
CA THR A 3 -0.54 16.55 3.46
C THR A 3 -0.66 15.03 3.40
N GLN A 4 -1.80 14.46 3.77
CA GLN A 4 -2.02 13.01 3.76
C GLN A 4 -2.10 12.46 2.34
N LYS A 5 -2.68 13.21 1.39
CA LYS A 5 -2.70 12.85 -0.03
C LYS A 5 -1.30 12.86 -0.64
N ALA A 6 -0.47 13.84 -0.28
CA ALA A 6 0.92 13.91 -0.72
C ALA A 6 1.75 12.72 -0.19
N MET A 7 1.59 12.41 1.10
CA MET A 7 2.22 11.23 1.73
C MET A 7 1.79 9.93 1.06
N LEU A 8 0.49 9.79 0.74
CA LEU A 8 -0.04 8.60 0.08
C LEU A 8 0.58 8.40 -1.31
N HIS A 9 0.66 9.44 -2.13
CA HIS A 9 1.30 9.36 -3.46
C HIS A 9 2.75 8.86 -3.39
N ILE A 10 3.52 9.39 -2.44
CA ILE A 10 4.92 8.99 -2.23
C ILE A 10 4.98 7.54 -1.75
N SER A 11 4.11 7.14 -0.82
CA SER A 11 4.06 5.75 -0.34
C SER A 11 3.71 4.76 -1.45
N MET A 12 2.83 5.12 -2.37
CA MET A 12 2.44 4.29 -3.50
C MET A 12 3.61 4.05 -4.46
N ALA A 13 4.46 5.07 -4.68
CA ALA A 13 5.69 4.92 -5.46
C ALA A 13 6.71 3.97 -4.80
N TYR A 14 6.73 3.87 -3.46
CA TYR A 14 7.57 2.90 -2.76
C TYR A 14 6.98 1.50 -2.77
N MET A 15 5.65 1.36 -2.76
CA MET A 15 4.97 0.06 -2.84
C MET A 15 5.23 -0.62 -4.18
N THR A 16 5.21 0.12 -5.30
CA THR A 16 5.48 -0.41 -6.64
C THR A 16 6.96 -0.72 -6.88
N LYS A 17 7.87 -0.08 -6.14
CA LYS A 17 9.32 -0.38 -6.12
C LYS A 17 9.70 -1.64 -5.34
N SER A 18 8.74 -2.35 -4.73
CA SER A 18 9.01 -3.59 -3.98
C SER A 18 9.55 -4.75 -4.84
N HIS A 19 9.53 -4.61 -6.17
CA HIS A 19 10.21 -5.52 -7.09
C HIS A 19 11.75 -5.37 -7.10
N GLU A 20 12.29 -4.24 -6.61
CA GLU A 20 13.72 -4.01 -6.52
C GLU A 20 14.16 -4.03 -5.05
N LYS A 21 15.02 -5.00 -4.70
CA LYS A 21 15.76 -5.19 -3.44
C LYS A 21 15.46 -4.18 -2.31
N LYS A 22 14.77 -4.65 -1.27
CA LYS A 22 14.70 -4.08 0.09
C LYS A 22 14.66 -2.55 0.13
N SER A 23 13.50 -1.96 -0.18
CA SER A 23 13.24 -0.55 0.13
C SER A 23 13.31 -0.33 1.64
N GLU A 24 14.45 0.17 2.15
CA GLU A 24 14.62 0.57 3.55
C GLU A 24 13.55 1.57 3.98
N ILE A 25 13.08 2.39 3.02
CA ILE A 25 12.01 3.36 3.24
C ILE A 25 10.68 2.64 3.53
N LEU A 26 10.33 1.62 2.73
CA LEU A 26 9.11 0.84 2.98
C LEU A 26 9.19 0.08 4.31
N LEU A 27 10.38 -0.40 4.69
CA LEU A 27 10.58 -1.02 6.00
C LEU A 27 10.39 -0.02 7.15
N LYS A 28 10.88 1.22 7.02
CA LYS A 28 10.64 2.28 8.01
C LYS A 28 9.15 2.59 8.15
N ILE A 29 8.42 2.64 7.03
CA ILE A 29 6.96 2.83 7.02
C ILE A 29 6.24 1.64 7.65
N ALA A 30 6.65 0.41 7.34
CA ALA A 30 6.09 -0.80 7.95
C ALA A 30 6.25 -0.79 9.48
N ASN A 31 7.41 -0.36 9.97
CA ASN A 31 7.66 -0.21 11.40
C ASN A 31 6.81 0.91 12.02
N SER A 32 6.59 2.05 11.37
CA SER A 32 5.69 3.07 11.94
C SER A 32 4.22 2.61 11.99
N HIS A 33 3.83 1.67 11.14
CA HIS A 33 2.46 1.12 11.08
C HIS A 33 2.18 -0.03 12.05
N ASN A 34 3.20 -0.53 12.76
CA ASN A 34 3.09 -1.69 13.63
C ASN A 34 2.17 -1.47 14.86
N LYS A 35 1.92 -2.53 15.63
CA LYS A 35 1.06 -2.52 16.82
C LYS A 35 1.48 -1.51 17.90
N ASN A 36 2.79 -1.27 18.05
CA ASN A 36 3.35 -0.43 19.10
C ASN A 36 3.48 1.05 18.70
N ASN A 37 3.23 1.39 17.43
CA ASN A 37 3.26 2.73 16.88
C ASN A 37 1.84 3.17 16.46
N LEU A 38 1.58 3.34 15.16
CA LEU A 38 0.28 3.79 14.66
C LEU A 38 -0.83 2.73 14.76
N ASN A 39 -0.47 1.48 15.07
CA ASN A 39 -1.39 0.37 15.26
C ASN A 39 -2.36 0.17 14.09
N ILE A 40 -1.82 0.19 12.86
CA ILE A 40 -2.60 -0.02 11.65
C ILE A 40 -2.88 -1.51 11.50
N ARG A 41 -4.09 -1.91 11.89
CA ARG A 41 -4.51 -3.33 11.91
C ARG A 41 -4.45 -3.95 10.51
N PRO A 42 -3.96 -5.20 10.35
CA PRO A 42 -3.76 -5.84 9.05
C PRO A 42 -4.98 -5.84 8.11
N HIS A 43 -6.21 -5.99 8.63
CA HIS A 43 -7.41 -5.98 7.80
C HIS A 43 -7.67 -4.64 7.08
N LEU A 44 -7.10 -3.54 7.57
CA LEU A 44 -7.26 -2.22 6.97
C LEU A 44 -6.58 -2.12 5.60
N TYR A 45 -5.56 -2.95 5.31
CA TYR A 45 -4.90 -2.95 4.01
C TYR A 45 -5.80 -3.47 2.89
N SER A 46 -6.74 -4.38 3.19
CA SER A 46 -7.76 -4.79 2.21
C SER A 46 -8.66 -3.62 1.84
N LEU A 47 -9.19 -2.92 2.84
CA LEU A 47 -10.05 -1.74 2.64
C LEU A 47 -9.32 -0.62 1.91
N TRP A 48 -8.05 -0.41 2.23
CA TRP A 48 -7.19 0.55 1.56
C TRP A 48 -7.00 0.20 0.08
N LEU A 49 -6.70 -1.05 -0.24
CA LEU A 49 -6.51 -1.50 -1.62
C LEU A 49 -7.81 -1.39 -2.42
N ASP A 50 -8.95 -1.77 -1.84
CA ASP A 50 -10.26 -1.66 -2.49
C ASP A 50 -10.62 -0.20 -2.76
N SER A 51 -10.32 0.70 -1.82
CA SER A 51 -10.54 2.14 -1.99
C SER A 51 -9.67 2.71 -3.10
N LEU A 52 -8.40 2.31 -3.15
CA LEU A 52 -7.45 2.74 -4.18
C LEU A 52 -7.88 2.29 -5.57
N VAL A 53 -8.25 1.01 -5.72
CA VAL A 53 -8.74 0.43 -6.97
C VAL A 53 -10.04 1.11 -7.41
N SER A 54 -10.96 1.36 -6.48
CA SER A 54 -12.22 2.06 -6.76
C SER A 54 -11.98 3.47 -7.28
N ALA A 55 -11.04 4.20 -6.67
CA ALA A 55 -10.65 5.54 -7.13
C ALA A 55 -10.01 5.49 -8.53
N ALA A 56 -9.09 4.55 -8.77
CA ALA A 56 -8.47 4.38 -10.09
C ALA A 56 -9.51 4.09 -11.19
N LYS A 57 -10.49 3.21 -10.90
CA LYS A 57 -11.60 2.88 -11.78
C LYS A 57 -12.51 4.07 -12.08
N SER A 58 -12.73 4.97 -11.12
CA SER A 58 -13.57 6.16 -11.35
C SER A 58 -12.94 7.20 -12.28
N ILE A 59 -11.62 7.15 -12.51
CA ILE A 59 -10.88 8.15 -13.28
C ILE A 59 -10.50 7.60 -14.66
N ASN A 60 -10.08 6.34 -14.74
CA ASN A 60 -9.64 5.73 -15.99
C ASN A 60 -10.80 5.07 -16.73
N HIS A 61 -11.19 5.63 -17.88
CA HIS A 61 -12.25 5.09 -18.72
C HIS A 61 -11.94 3.68 -19.27
N ASP A 62 -10.67 3.33 -19.43
CA ASP A 62 -10.22 2.04 -19.95
C ASP A 62 -9.86 1.05 -18.83
N PHE A 63 -10.33 1.30 -17.60
CA PHE A 63 -10.06 0.43 -16.47
C PHE A 63 -10.85 -0.88 -16.60
N ASP A 64 -10.14 -1.96 -16.93
CA ASP A 64 -10.69 -3.30 -17.09
C ASP A 64 -10.27 -4.27 -15.97
N ASN A 65 -10.80 -5.49 -16.04
CA ASN A 65 -10.50 -6.54 -15.05
C ASN A 65 -9.01 -6.91 -15.01
N ASN A 66 -8.30 -6.81 -16.14
CA ASN A 66 -6.88 -7.08 -16.20
C ASN A 66 -6.06 -5.98 -15.49
N THR A 67 -6.45 -4.72 -15.68
CA THR A 67 -5.87 -3.56 -15.00
C THR A 67 -6.05 -3.67 -13.49
N GLU A 68 -7.26 -4.01 -13.02
CA GLU A 68 -7.51 -4.26 -11.60
C GLU A 68 -6.58 -5.34 -11.04
N LYS A 69 -6.48 -6.47 -11.73
CA LYS A 69 -5.62 -7.58 -11.32
C LYS A 69 -4.16 -7.15 -11.20
N LEU A 70 -3.66 -6.34 -12.13
CA LEU A 70 -2.30 -5.82 -12.10
C LEU A 70 -2.07 -4.87 -10.92
N TRP A 71 -3.01 -3.97 -10.62
CA TRP A 71 -2.93 -3.10 -9.43
C TRP A 71 -2.77 -3.91 -8.14
N ARG A 72 -3.64 -4.91 -7.94
CA ARG A 72 -3.61 -5.76 -6.75
C ARG A 72 -2.32 -6.58 -6.69
N THR A 73 -1.92 -7.18 -7.80
CA THR A 73 -0.69 -8.00 -7.88
C THR A 73 0.57 -7.17 -7.61
N CYS A 74 0.65 -5.95 -8.16
CA CYS A 74 1.82 -5.08 -8.01
C CYS A 74 1.98 -4.55 -6.57
N LEU A 75 0.86 -4.26 -5.88
CA LEU A 75 0.90 -3.72 -4.53
C LEU A 75 1.01 -4.80 -3.44
N GLN A 76 0.61 -6.04 -3.73
CA GLN A 76 0.55 -7.13 -2.74
C GLN A 76 1.89 -7.36 -2.01
N PRO A 77 3.06 -7.43 -2.67
CA PRO A 77 4.33 -7.66 -1.96
C PRO A 77 4.65 -6.57 -0.93
N GLY A 78 4.29 -5.31 -1.23
CA GLY A 78 4.40 -4.21 -0.30
C GLY A 78 3.45 -4.37 0.90
N ILE A 79 2.19 -4.73 0.64
CA ILE A 79 1.18 -4.98 1.68
C ILE A 79 1.64 -6.12 2.60
N ASP A 80 2.17 -7.21 2.02
CA ASP A 80 2.67 -8.35 2.77
C ASP A 80 3.81 -7.94 3.71
N LEU A 81 4.73 -7.09 3.25
CA LEU A 81 5.78 -6.53 4.12
C LEU A 81 5.18 -5.71 5.26
N MET A 82 4.22 -4.82 4.99
CA MET A 82 3.54 -4.01 6.00
C MET A 82 2.88 -4.90 7.08
N ILE A 83 2.17 -5.94 6.66
CA ILE A 83 1.50 -6.89 7.57
C ILE A 83 2.53 -7.70 8.36
N SER A 84 3.61 -8.16 7.72
CA SER A 84 4.67 -8.95 8.36
C SER A 84 5.43 -8.21 9.47
N ARG A 85 5.30 -6.87 9.55
CA ARG A 85 5.89 -6.04 10.60
C ARG A 85 4.90 -5.68 11.71
N TYR A 86 3.62 -6.04 11.60
CA TYR A 86 2.60 -5.61 12.54
C TYR A 86 2.86 -6.10 13.98
N GLN A 87 3.22 -7.38 14.14
CA GLN A 87 3.54 -7.99 15.45
C GLN A 87 5.05 -8.08 15.73
N VAL A 88 5.90 -7.85 14.73
CA VAL A 88 7.36 -8.01 14.87
C VAL A 88 7.93 -6.69 15.37
N VAL A 89 7.87 -6.48 16.69
CA VAL A 89 8.48 -5.38 17.43
C VAL A 89 8.71 -5.79 18.87
#